data_AF-A0A8W8J134-F1
#
_entry.id   AF-A0A8W8J134-F1
#
_cell.length_a   1.000
_cell.length_b   1.000
_cell.length_c   1.000
_cell.angle_alpha   90.00
_cell.angle_beta   90.00
_cell.angle_gamma   90.00
#
_symmetry.space_group_name_H-M   'P 1'
#
loop_
_entity.id
_entity.type
_entity.pdbx_description
1 polymer ?
#
loop_
_entity_poly.entity_id
_entity_poly.type
_entity_poly.pdbx_seq_one_letter_code
_entity_poly.pdbx_strand_id
1 'polypeptide(L)' 'FAAEIAATVQSECFLNLESPIERVCGYDTPFPHVFEPFYIPDQWKCLEGIKKLVNY' A
#
# COMPACT_ATOMS: atom_id res chain seq x y z
N PHE A 1 1.77 -9.95 4.19
CA PHE A 1 3.13 -9.59 4.64
C PHE A 1 3.34 -8.08 4.82
N ALA A 2 2.81 -7.21 3.94
CA ALA A 2 2.99 -5.76 4.07
C ALA A 2 2.62 -5.16 5.45
N ALA A 3 1.69 -5.76 6.18
CA ALA A 3 1.35 -5.34 7.55
C ALA A 3 2.52 -5.51 8.54
N GLU A 4 3.27 -6.60 8.44
CA GLU A 4 4.44 -6.87 9.28
C GLU A 4 5.57 -5.89 8.97
N ILE A 5 5.85 -5.67 7.68
CA ILE A 5 6.82 -4.66 7.24
C ILE A 5 6.43 -3.28 7.78
N ALA A 6 5.16 -2.88 7.62
CA ALA A 6 4.71 -1.59 8.11
C ALA A 6 4.85 -1.46 9.63
N ALA A 7 4.53 -2.50 10.40
CA ALA A 7 4.70 -2.50 11.85
C ALA A 7 6.17 -2.36 12.27
N THR A 8 7.07 -3.10 11.62
CA THR A 8 8.52 -3.04 11.90
C THR A 8 9.11 -1.69 11.51
N VAL A 9 8.75 -1.13 10.35
CA VAL A 9 9.24 0.20 9.96
C VAL A 9 8.69 1.28 10.89
N GLN A 10 7.43 1.16 11.31
CA GLN A 10 6.84 2.07 12.29
C GLN A 10 7.58 2.03 13.63
N SER A 11 8.03 0.85 14.10
CA SER A 11 8.76 0.73 15.36
C SER A 11 10.18 1.28 15.25
N GLU A 12 10.91 0.92 14.20
CA GLU A 12 12.33 1.27 14.06
C GLU A 12 12.57 2.70 13.55
N CYS A 13 11.62 3.25 12.79
CA CYS A 13 11.78 4.53 12.10
C CYS A 13 10.77 5.59 12.55
N PHE A 14 10.11 5.43 13.70
CA PHE A 14 9.02 6.31 14.17
C PHE A 14 9.33 7.82 14.04
N LEU A 15 10.55 8.22 14.41
CA LEU A 15 10.97 9.62 14.41
C LEU A 15 11.38 10.16 13.03
N ASN A 16 11.51 9.29 12.03
CA ASN A 16 11.97 9.64 10.68
C ASN A 16 10.83 9.66 9.65
N LEU A 17 9.62 9.23 10.03
CA LEU A 17 8.50 9.15 9.10
C LEU A 17 7.87 10.54 8.88
N GLU A 18 8.01 11.05 7.67
CA GLU A 18 7.38 12.32 7.24
C GLU A 18 5.91 12.14 6.84
N SER A 19 5.50 10.91 6.51
CA SER A 19 4.15 10.54 6.10
C SER A 19 3.80 9.15 6.66
N PRO A 20 2.50 8.77 6.75
CA PRO A 20 2.10 7.43 7.16
C PRO A 20 2.60 6.38 6.17
N ILE A 21 2.75 5.14 6.63
CA ILE A 21 3.12 4.01 5.79
C ILE A 21 1.86 3.52 5.05
N GLU A 22 1.72 3.85 3.77
CA GLU A 22 0.61 3.38 2.92
C GLU A 22 0.88 1.95 2.39
N ARG A 23 -0.17 1.13 2.29
CA ARG A 23 -0.10 -0.23 1.72
C ARG A 23 -1.04 -0.35 0.53
N VAL A 24 -0.49 -0.50 -0.66
CA VAL A 24 -1.25 -0.81 -1.89
C VAL A 24 -1.17 -2.31 -2.13
N CYS A 25 -2.29 -3.01 -2.00
CA CYS A 25 -2.38 -4.47 -2.09
C CYS A 25 -3.61 -4.89 -2.90
N GLY A 26 -3.71 -6.19 -3.23
CA GLY A 26 -4.97 -6.76 -3.69
C GLY A 26 -6.05 -6.67 -2.60
N TYR A 27 -7.32 -6.70 -3.01
CA TYR A 27 -8.44 -6.63 -2.07
C TYR A 27 -8.58 -7.93 -1.27
N ASP A 28 -9.22 -7.85 -0.09
CA ASP A 28 -9.54 -9.01 0.74
C ASP A 28 -10.73 -9.79 0.17
N THR A 29 -10.59 -10.25 -1.07
CA THR A 29 -11.57 -11.07 -1.80
C THR A 29 -10.85 -12.24 -2.48
N PRO A 30 -11.54 -13.35 -2.79
CA PRO A 30 -10.97 -14.37 -3.66
C PRO A 30 -10.48 -13.75 -4.98
N PHE A 31 -9.41 -14.31 -5.56
CA PHE A 31 -8.85 -13.80 -6.81
C PHE A 31 -9.85 -13.99 -7.96
N PRO A 32 -10.33 -12.91 -8.60
CA PRO A 32 -11.35 -13.02 -9.62
C PRO A 32 -10.74 -13.26 -11.00
N HIS A 33 -11.34 -14.14 -11.81
CA HIS A 33 -10.84 -14.44 -13.15
C HIS A 33 -11.10 -13.28 -14.14
N VAL A 34 -12.35 -12.86 -14.32
CA VAL A 34 -12.70 -11.79 -15.29
C VAL A 34 -12.35 -10.40 -14.76
N PHE A 35 -12.30 -10.24 -13.44
CA PHE A 35 -12.02 -8.96 -12.79
C PHE A 35 -10.57 -8.78 -12.34
N GLU A 36 -9.65 -9.64 -12.80
CA GLU A 36 -8.22 -9.52 -12.51
C GLU A 36 -7.69 -8.10 -12.76
N PRO A 37 -8.01 -7.40 -13.89
CA PRO A 37 -7.52 -6.04 -14.14
C PRO A 37 -7.93 -5.02 -13.08
N PHE A 38 -9.06 -5.25 -12.40
CA PHE A 38 -9.56 -4.36 -11.34
C PHE A 38 -9.07 -4.76 -9.95
N TYR A 39 -8.66 -6.02 -9.77
CA TYR A 39 -8.23 -6.57 -8.50
C TYR A 39 -6.76 -6.24 -8.20
N ILE A 40 -5.88 -6.42 -9.20
CA ILE A 40 -4.43 -6.30 -8.99
C ILE A 40 -4.04 -4.89 -8.52
N PRO A 41 -3.00 -4.76 -7.66
CA PRO A 41 -2.41 -3.48 -7.29
C PRO A 41 -1.54 -2.99 -8.46
N ASP A 42 -2.17 -2.45 -9.49
CA ASP A 42 -1.51 -1.96 -10.68
C ASP A 42 -0.70 -0.67 -10.42
N GLN A 43 0.04 -0.24 -11.45
CA GLN A 43 0.87 0.96 -11.39
C GLN A 43 0.06 2.22 -11.09
N TRP A 44 -1.22 2.28 -11.48
CA TRP A 44 -2.06 3.45 -11.27
C TRP A 44 -2.51 3.55 -9.81
N LYS A 45 -2.91 2.43 -9.20
CA LYS A 45 -3.18 2.36 -7.76
C LYS A 45 -1.94 2.71 -6.94
N CYS A 46 -0.76 2.23 -7.35
CA CYS A 46 0.50 2.58 -6.70
C CYS A 46 0.81 4.08 -6.84
N LEU A 47 0.64 4.64 -8.03
CA LEU A 47 0.88 6.06 -8.28
C LEU A 47 -0.04 6.95 -7.44
N GLU A 48 -1.33 6.60 -7.33
CA GLU A 48 -2.27 7.32 -6.49
C GLU A 48 -1.90 7.25 -5.00
N GLY A 49 -1.43 6.08 -4.52
CA GLY A 49 -0.87 5.95 -3.17
C GLY A 49 0.34 6.87 -2.95
N ILE A 50 1.29 6.88 -3.88
CA ILE A 50 2.50 7.74 -3.80
C ILE A 50 2.10 9.21 -3.78
N LYS A 51 1.17 9.65 -4.64
CA LYS A 51 0.69 11.04 -4.64
C LYS A 51 0.08 11.46 -3.32
N LYS A 52 -0.69 10.59 -2.65
CA LYS A 52 -1.24 10.88 -1.32
C LYS A 52 -0.13 11.07 -0.29
N LEU A 53 0.90 10.23 -0.33
CA LEU A 53 2.03 10.31 0.60
C LEU A 53 2.88 11.57 0.42
N VAL A 54 3.15 11.96 -0.84
CA VAL A 54 3.94 13.16 -1.14
C VAL A 54 3.21 14.45 -0.71
N ASN A 55 1.89 14.42 -0.59
CA ASN A 55 1.06 15.57 -0.20
C ASN A 55 0.45 15.42 1.21
N TYR A 56 1.01 14.55 2.06
CA TYR A 56 0.59 14.38 3.44
C TYR A 56 1.10 15.52 4.32
#